data_AF-A0A2C9LPF8-F1
#
_entry.id   AF-A0A2C9LPF8-F1
#
_cell.length_a   1.000
_cell.length_b   1.000
_cell.length_c   1.000
_cell.angle_alpha   90.00
_cell.angle_beta   90.00
_cell.angle_gamma   90.00
#
_symmetry.space_group_name_H-M   'P 1'
#
loop_
_entity.id
_entity.type
_entity.pdbx_description
1 polymer ?
#
loop_
_entity_poly.entity_id
_entity_poly.type
_entity_poly.pdbx_seq_one_letter_code
_entity_poly.pdbx_strand_id
1 'polypeptide(L)'
;MIRTLVAALVCLCLTAKVLGLPDIRVKRAPVSTPSDPTNPAGLMQPLPPDNMAKIPEKPKPIKIAESPECLEDVQRLCADKAKANNFIVLDCLQDSISATESLSSQCDHYLWKYKNKLSKDIRFDRALDEACSPELEKIPDCKKLPKGEGKIIPCLIDHYEQVKSKPCLTFLNKMASIIFSDFHFMDFFMKNCSQDIERTQCGRIENLEPESTSSHQQGKTIFCLNLHRKNLTKTCKKALLRVAELQSDDYHLGDLKTLKSFKIR
;
A
#
# COMPACT_ATOMS: atom_id res chain seq x y z
N MET A 1 -38.61 28.27 -10.48
CA MET A 1 -38.08 28.91 -9.26
C MET A 1 -36.59 28.61 -9.05
N ILE A 2 -35.71 28.94 -10.01
CA ILE A 2 -34.24 28.82 -9.87
C ILE A 2 -33.52 30.09 -10.39
N ARG A 3 -34.24 31.03 -11.03
CA ARG A 3 -33.65 32.25 -11.61
C ARG A 3 -33.60 33.47 -10.67
N THR A 4 -34.14 33.37 -9.45
CA THR A 4 -34.18 34.48 -8.48
C THR A 4 -33.16 34.38 -7.34
N LEU A 5 -32.42 33.27 -7.20
CA LEU A 5 -31.44 33.08 -6.12
C LEU A 5 -30.00 33.48 -6.48
N VAL A 6 -29.67 33.61 -7.77
CA VAL A 6 -28.31 33.98 -8.21
C VAL A 6 -28.04 35.49 -8.06
N ALA A 7 -29.07 36.33 -7.99
CA ALA A 7 -28.91 37.78 -7.84
C ALA A 7 -28.58 38.23 -6.40
N ALA A 8 -28.82 37.39 -5.39
CA ALA A 8 -28.62 37.77 -3.98
C ALA A 8 -27.18 37.53 -3.46
N LEU A 9 -26.37 36.72 -4.14
CA LEU A 9 -25.00 36.40 -3.71
C LEU A 9 -23.92 37.33 -4.29
N VAL A 10 -24.23 38.11 -5.33
CA VAL A 10 -23.28 39.07 -5.93
C VAL A 10 -23.22 40.39 -5.16
N CYS A 11 -24.20 40.69 -4.28
CA CYS A 11 -24.27 41.97 -3.56
C CYS A 11 -23.47 42.01 -2.24
N LEU A 12 -23.03 40.87 -1.70
CA LEU A 12 -22.32 40.84 -0.40
C LEU A 12 -20.79 41.01 -0.50
N CYS A 13 -20.22 41.15 -1.70
CA CYS A 13 -18.77 41.30 -1.88
C CYS A 13 -18.28 42.75 -2.10
N LEU A 14 -19.16 43.77 -2.09
CA LEU A 14 -18.76 45.14 -2.45
C LEU A 14 -18.81 46.20 -1.33
N THR A 15 -19.10 45.84 -0.08
CA THR A 15 -19.17 46.86 1.02
C THR A 15 -18.30 46.58 2.24
N ALA A 16 -17.42 45.58 2.24
CA ALA A 16 -16.48 45.34 3.35
C ALA A 16 -15.18 46.16 3.24
N LYS A 17 -15.27 47.44 2.85
CA LYS A 17 -14.12 48.37 2.74
C LYS A 17 -14.13 49.49 3.78
N VAL A 18 -14.84 49.31 4.89
CA VAL A 18 -14.91 50.30 5.98
C VAL A 18 -14.97 49.61 7.34
N LEU A 19 -13.89 48.96 7.78
CA LEU A 19 -13.58 48.82 9.21
C LEU A 19 -12.05 48.67 9.33
N GLY A 20 -11.41 49.73 9.84
CA GLY A 20 -9.97 49.79 10.06
C GLY A 20 -9.52 48.80 11.13
N LEU A 21 -8.57 47.93 10.75
CA LEU A 21 -7.77 47.12 11.64
C LEU A 21 -6.28 47.41 11.34
N PRO A 22 -5.40 47.45 12.35
CA PRO A 22 -4.03 47.92 12.21
C PRO A 22 -3.12 46.95 11.42
N ASP A 23 -2.23 47.55 10.65
CA ASP A 23 -1.30 46.95 9.68
C ASP A 23 -0.17 46.17 10.38
N ILE A 24 -0.17 44.83 10.31
CA ILE A 24 0.95 44.01 10.79
C ILE A 24 2.05 44.03 9.73
N ARG A 25 2.95 44.99 9.89
CA ARG A 25 4.16 45.17 9.08
C ARG A 25 5.15 44.03 9.37
N VAL A 26 5.21 43.03 8.50
CA VAL A 26 6.29 42.02 8.51
C VAL A 26 7.60 42.72 8.11
N LYS A 27 8.55 42.83 9.05
CA LYS A 27 9.90 43.35 8.80
C LYS A 27 10.65 42.41 7.85
N ARG A 28 10.97 42.90 6.65
CA ARG A 28 11.87 42.24 5.69
C ARG A 28 13.32 42.44 6.19
N ALA A 29 14.07 41.35 6.33
CA ALA A 29 15.50 41.39 6.68
C ALA A 29 16.31 42.09 5.56
N PRO A 30 17.42 42.79 5.89
CA PRO A 30 18.18 43.54 4.89
C PRO A 30 18.97 42.61 3.97
N VAL A 31 18.81 42.87 2.66
CA VAL A 31 19.72 42.45 1.59
C VAL A 31 21.02 43.22 1.77
N SER A 32 22.16 42.52 1.77
CA SER A 32 23.48 43.13 1.81
C SER A 32 24.34 42.66 0.64
N THR A 33 24.76 43.60 -0.20
CA THR A 33 25.97 43.64 -1.05
C THR A 33 26.16 45.11 -1.51
N PRO A 34 27.31 45.54 -2.08
CA PRO A 34 28.71 45.13 -1.91
C PRO A 34 29.68 46.34 -1.70
N SER A 35 30.92 46.11 -1.27
CA SER A 35 32.15 46.95 -1.47
C SER A 35 33.28 46.37 -0.60
N ASP A 36 34.56 46.29 -0.95
CA ASP A 36 35.36 46.55 -2.17
C ASP A 36 36.76 45.89 -1.91
N PRO A 37 37.88 46.20 -2.59
CA PRO A 37 38.69 45.23 -3.32
C PRO A 37 40.03 44.91 -2.62
N THR A 38 40.55 43.70 -2.79
CA THR A 38 42.00 43.46 -2.80
C THR A 38 42.28 42.07 -3.35
N ASN A 39 42.92 42.02 -4.52
CA ASN A 39 43.39 40.81 -5.16
C ASN A 39 44.92 40.92 -5.30
N PRO A 40 45.70 39.98 -4.75
CA PRO A 40 46.97 39.62 -5.34
C PRO A 40 46.75 38.36 -6.17
N ALA A 41 46.99 38.49 -7.47
CA ALA A 41 46.98 37.39 -8.42
C ALA A 41 47.94 36.27 -7.98
N GLY A 42 47.38 35.15 -7.54
CA GLY A 42 48.07 33.87 -7.35
C GLY A 42 47.61 32.88 -8.41
N LEU A 43 48.53 32.45 -9.28
CA LEU A 43 48.33 31.41 -10.28
C LEU A 43 47.90 30.10 -9.61
N MET A 44 46.67 29.65 -9.86
CA MET A 44 46.20 28.32 -9.46
C MET A 44 45.96 27.48 -10.71
N GLN A 45 46.71 26.37 -10.82
CA GLN A 45 46.67 25.43 -11.93
C GLN A 45 45.33 24.65 -11.97
N PRO A 46 44.94 24.08 -13.13
CA PRO A 46 43.71 23.30 -13.24
C PRO A 46 43.77 22.02 -12.39
N LEU A 47 42.71 21.75 -11.62
CA LEU A 47 42.52 20.47 -10.92
C LEU A 47 42.20 19.35 -11.94
N PRO A 48 42.68 18.11 -11.72
CA PRO A 48 42.40 16.98 -12.60
C PRO A 48 40.92 16.55 -12.53
N PRO A 49 40.35 16.01 -13.62
CA PRO A 49 38.95 15.62 -13.66
C PRO A 49 38.82 14.18 -13.16
N ASP A 50 38.71 13.96 -11.85
CA ASP A 50 38.41 12.62 -11.35
C ASP A 50 37.37 12.61 -10.23
N ASN A 51 36.36 11.78 -10.47
CA ASN A 51 35.38 11.23 -9.53
C ASN A 51 34.26 12.17 -9.05
N MET A 52 33.35 12.51 -9.97
CA MET A 52 31.95 12.73 -9.58
C MET A 52 31.42 11.43 -8.96
N ALA A 53 31.33 11.39 -7.63
CA ALA A 53 30.58 10.37 -6.93
C ALA A 53 29.19 10.28 -7.57
N LYS A 54 28.85 9.12 -8.15
CA LYS A 54 27.57 8.87 -8.79
C LYS A 54 26.48 9.13 -7.75
N ILE A 55 25.72 10.22 -7.92
CA ILE A 55 24.50 10.46 -7.15
C ILE A 55 23.64 9.20 -7.32
N PRO A 56 23.17 8.56 -6.25
CA PRO A 56 22.34 7.36 -6.39
C PRO A 56 21.13 7.72 -7.26
N GLU A 57 21.09 7.18 -8.48
CA GLU A 57 19.98 7.38 -9.40
C GLU A 57 18.71 6.95 -8.68
N LYS A 58 17.70 7.83 -8.66
CA LYS A 58 16.39 7.48 -8.11
C LYS A 58 15.93 6.19 -8.83
N PRO A 59 15.57 5.13 -8.09
CA PRO A 59 15.15 3.89 -8.72
C PRO A 59 13.99 4.17 -9.65
N LYS A 60 14.07 3.64 -10.89
CA LYS A 60 13.02 3.81 -11.89
C LYS A 60 11.68 3.34 -11.31
N PRO A 61 10.58 4.07 -11.56
CA PRO A 61 9.27 3.67 -11.08
C PRO A 61 8.89 2.31 -11.69
N ILE A 62 8.51 1.37 -10.84
CA ILE A 62 8.09 0.02 -11.23
C ILE A 62 6.82 0.13 -12.08
N LYS A 63 6.76 -0.62 -13.19
CA LYS A 63 5.56 -0.77 -14.02
C LYS A 63 5.24 -2.26 -14.22
N ILE A 64 4.11 -2.71 -13.69
CA ILE A 64 3.72 -4.13 -13.71
C ILE A 64 3.51 -4.62 -15.15
N ALA A 65 2.80 -3.83 -15.97
CA ALA A 65 2.51 -4.16 -17.36
C ALA A 65 3.74 -4.27 -18.27
N GLU A 66 4.88 -3.71 -17.86
CA GLU A 66 6.13 -3.73 -18.62
C GLU A 66 7.17 -4.71 -18.00
N SER A 67 6.82 -5.38 -16.90
CA SER A 67 7.72 -6.34 -16.26
C SER A 67 7.81 -7.64 -17.06
N PRO A 68 9.00 -8.24 -17.22
CA PRO A 68 9.14 -9.49 -17.96
C PRO A 68 8.32 -10.63 -17.35
N GLU A 69 8.08 -10.60 -16.03
CA GLU A 69 7.29 -11.61 -15.33
C GLU A 69 5.80 -11.53 -15.65
N CYS A 70 5.25 -10.33 -15.92
CA CYS A 70 3.80 -10.13 -16.08
C CYS A 70 3.36 -9.59 -17.44
N LEU A 71 4.26 -9.23 -18.35
CA LEU A 71 3.91 -8.62 -19.64
C LEU A 71 2.90 -9.48 -20.43
N GLU A 72 3.16 -10.77 -20.54
CA GLU A 72 2.32 -11.71 -21.30
C GLU A 72 0.95 -11.89 -20.63
N ASP A 73 0.92 -12.05 -19.31
CA ASP A 73 -0.32 -12.18 -18.55
C ASP A 73 -1.18 -10.91 -18.65
N VAL A 74 -0.56 -9.72 -18.58
CA VAL A 74 -1.27 -8.45 -18.74
C VAL A 74 -1.80 -8.27 -20.16
N GLN A 75 -1.04 -8.65 -21.19
CA GLN A 75 -1.53 -8.58 -22.57
C GLN A 75 -2.68 -9.56 -22.82
N ARG A 76 -2.65 -10.73 -22.21
CA ARG A 76 -3.68 -11.76 -22.38
C ARG A 76 -4.97 -11.41 -21.63
N LEU A 77 -4.87 -10.95 -20.39
CA LEU A 77 -6.00 -10.75 -19.48
C LEU A 77 -6.53 -9.31 -19.44
N CYS A 78 -5.63 -8.34 -19.60
CA CYS A 78 -5.84 -6.93 -19.24
C CYS A 78 -5.33 -5.97 -20.31
N ALA A 79 -5.43 -6.34 -21.59
CA ALA A 79 -4.83 -5.63 -22.71
C ALA A 79 -5.19 -4.13 -22.75
N ASP A 80 -6.46 -3.80 -22.48
CA ASP A 80 -6.98 -2.43 -22.45
C ASP A 80 -6.48 -1.62 -21.26
N LYS A 81 -6.03 -2.30 -20.19
CA LYS A 81 -5.45 -1.70 -18.98
C LYS A 81 -3.92 -1.65 -18.99
N ALA A 82 -3.24 -2.23 -19.98
CA ALA A 82 -1.77 -2.32 -20.01
C ALA A 82 -1.04 -0.96 -19.91
N LYS A 83 -1.68 0.13 -20.35
CA LYS A 83 -1.13 1.51 -20.27
C LYS A 83 -1.53 2.25 -18.99
N ALA A 84 -2.34 1.63 -18.14
CA ALA A 84 -2.83 2.24 -16.92
C ALA A 84 -1.76 2.23 -15.82
N ASN A 85 -2.07 2.84 -14.66
CA ASN A 85 -1.20 2.76 -13.51
C ASN A 85 -1.21 1.34 -12.89
N ASN A 86 -0.21 1.03 -12.06
CA ASN A 86 -0.07 -0.30 -11.45
C ASN A 86 -1.29 -0.75 -10.63
N PHE A 87 -2.04 0.18 -10.02
CA PHE A 87 -3.23 -0.19 -9.25
C PHE A 87 -4.33 -0.72 -10.16
N ILE A 88 -4.58 -0.06 -11.30
CA ILE A 88 -5.59 -0.49 -12.27
C ILE A 88 -5.19 -1.85 -12.89
N VAL A 89 -3.90 -2.04 -13.17
CA VAL A 89 -3.40 -3.33 -13.66
C VAL A 89 -3.57 -4.43 -12.61
N LEU A 90 -3.23 -4.15 -11.35
CA LEU A 90 -3.41 -5.10 -10.24
C LEU A 90 -4.86 -5.48 -10.02
N ASP A 91 -5.76 -4.50 -10.06
CA ASP A 91 -7.20 -4.67 -9.91
C ASP A 91 -7.74 -5.56 -11.04
N CYS A 92 -7.41 -5.23 -12.29
CA CYS A 92 -7.79 -6.04 -13.45
C CYS A 92 -7.27 -7.48 -13.36
N LEU A 93 -5.99 -7.66 -13.02
CA LEU A 93 -5.41 -9.01 -12.91
C LEU A 93 -6.07 -9.82 -11.78
N GLN A 94 -6.51 -9.18 -10.69
CA GLN A 94 -7.24 -9.89 -9.62
C GLN A 94 -8.65 -10.30 -10.06
N ASP A 95 -9.35 -9.45 -10.81
CA ASP A 95 -10.71 -9.73 -11.28
C ASP A 95 -10.76 -10.70 -12.47
N SER A 96 -9.69 -10.79 -13.25
CA SER A 96 -9.65 -11.59 -14.48
C SER A 96 -9.28 -13.05 -14.26
N ILE A 97 -8.73 -13.39 -13.10
CA ILE A 97 -8.40 -14.79 -12.78
C ILE A 97 -9.72 -15.50 -12.48
N SER A 98 -10.00 -16.56 -13.24
CA SER A 98 -11.22 -17.36 -13.12
C SER A 98 -10.86 -18.84 -12.97
N ALA A 99 -11.86 -19.71 -12.84
CA ALA A 99 -11.65 -21.16 -12.79
C ALA A 99 -10.88 -21.71 -14.00
N THR A 100 -10.94 -21.04 -15.16
CA THR A 100 -10.31 -21.49 -16.41
C THR A 100 -9.02 -20.74 -16.75
N GLU A 101 -8.81 -19.55 -16.18
CA GLU A 101 -7.66 -18.71 -16.49
C GLU A 101 -6.87 -18.35 -15.23
N SER A 102 -5.60 -18.73 -15.20
CA SER A 102 -4.66 -18.40 -14.12
C SER A 102 -3.51 -17.54 -14.64
N LEU A 103 -2.86 -16.81 -13.73
CA LEU A 103 -1.59 -16.15 -14.03
C LEU A 103 -0.48 -17.19 -14.14
N SER A 104 0.58 -16.83 -14.87
CA SER A 104 1.82 -17.59 -14.80
C SER A 104 2.36 -17.55 -13.37
N SER A 105 3.02 -18.64 -12.95
CA SER A 105 3.65 -18.70 -11.61
C SER A 105 4.69 -17.59 -11.37
N GLN A 106 5.30 -17.09 -12.45
CA GLN A 106 6.26 -15.99 -12.43
C GLN A 106 5.55 -14.66 -12.14
N CYS A 107 4.47 -14.35 -12.87
CA CYS A 107 3.69 -13.15 -12.60
C CYS A 107 3.05 -13.21 -11.21
N ASP A 108 2.47 -14.35 -10.82
CA ASP A 108 1.91 -14.57 -9.48
C ASP A 108 2.91 -14.20 -8.37
N HIS A 109 4.13 -14.73 -8.47
CA HIS A 109 5.16 -14.45 -7.49
C HIS A 109 5.61 -12.99 -7.51
N TYR A 110 5.74 -12.41 -8.70
CA TYR A 110 6.08 -11.01 -8.87
C TYR A 110 5.02 -10.08 -8.24
N LEU A 111 3.73 -10.35 -8.48
CA LEU A 111 2.63 -9.57 -7.90
C LEU A 111 2.55 -9.75 -6.39
N TRP A 112 2.71 -10.97 -5.88
CA TRP A 112 2.79 -11.24 -4.45
C TRP A 112 3.90 -10.39 -3.80
N LYS A 113 5.09 -10.36 -4.40
CA LYS A 113 6.23 -9.55 -3.95
C LYS A 113 5.93 -8.06 -4.02
N TYR A 114 5.26 -7.61 -5.08
CA TYR A 114 4.83 -6.23 -5.24
C TYR A 114 3.84 -5.84 -4.13
N LYS A 115 2.80 -6.64 -3.88
CA LYS A 115 1.79 -6.43 -2.83
C LYS A 115 2.41 -6.42 -1.43
N ASN A 116 3.34 -7.34 -1.13
CA ASN A 116 4.08 -7.37 0.15
C ASN A 116 4.93 -6.12 0.38
N LYS A 117 5.52 -5.54 -0.68
CA LYS A 117 6.24 -4.26 -0.57
C LYS A 117 5.28 -3.11 -0.39
N LEU A 118 4.17 -3.13 -1.13
CA LEU A 118 3.14 -2.10 -1.10
C LEU A 118 2.50 -1.99 0.29
N SER A 119 2.25 -3.11 0.97
CA SER A 119 1.67 -3.13 2.32
C SER A 119 2.57 -2.52 3.39
N LYS A 120 3.87 -2.37 3.10
CA LYS A 120 4.89 -1.79 3.99
C LYS A 120 5.30 -0.38 3.56
N ASP A 121 4.63 0.19 2.57
CA ASP A 121 4.97 1.51 2.06
C ASP A 121 4.35 2.60 2.94
N ILE A 122 5.21 3.44 3.52
CA ILE A 122 4.83 4.54 4.42
C ILE A 122 3.84 5.53 3.80
N ARG A 123 3.75 5.59 2.46
CA ARG A 123 2.76 6.45 1.78
C ARG A 123 1.34 6.01 2.09
N PHE A 124 1.09 4.71 2.29
CA PHE A 124 -0.21 4.22 2.74
C PHE A 124 -0.48 4.57 4.18
N ASP A 125 0.53 4.52 5.05
CA ASP A 125 0.34 4.93 6.44
C ASP A 125 -0.03 6.41 6.56
N ARG A 126 0.48 7.28 5.68
CA ARG A 126 0.08 8.69 5.62
C ARG A 126 -1.37 8.85 5.15
N ALA A 127 -1.75 8.15 4.08
CA ALA A 127 -3.13 8.15 3.60
C ALA A 127 -4.10 7.58 4.67
N LEU A 128 -3.64 6.60 5.44
CA LEU A 128 -4.36 6.04 6.59
C LEU A 128 -4.50 7.07 7.70
N ASP A 129 -3.44 7.81 8.06
CA ASP A 129 -3.52 8.87 9.07
C ASP A 129 -4.56 9.92 8.69
N GLU A 130 -4.63 10.30 7.41
CA GLU A 130 -5.64 11.24 6.91
C GLU A 130 -7.05 10.65 6.95
N ALA A 131 -7.24 9.39 6.52
CA ALA A 131 -8.54 8.76 6.41
C ALA A 131 -9.11 8.26 7.75
N CYS A 132 -8.26 7.86 8.68
CA CYS A 132 -8.57 7.15 9.93
C CYS A 132 -8.11 7.91 11.19
N SER A 133 -7.80 9.21 11.09
CA SER A 133 -7.39 10.02 12.25
C SER A 133 -8.30 9.83 13.49
N PRO A 134 -9.64 9.89 13.39
CA PRO A 134 -10.51 9.70 14.56
C PRO A 134 -10.37 8.33 15.22
N GLU A 135 -10.24 7.28 14.40
CA GLU A 135 -10.04 5.92 14.87
C GLU A 135 -8.67 5.71 15.53
N LEU A 136 -7.61 6.30 14.99
CA LEU A 136 -6.27 6.21 15.57
C LEU A 136 -6.18 6.92 16.93
N GLU A 137 -6.90 8.02 17.14
CA GLU A 137 -6.98 8.64 18.47
C GLU A 137 -7.75 7.77 19.48
N LYS A 138 -8.79 7.06 19.01
CA LYS A 138 -9.61 6.18 19.85
C LYS A 138 -8.94 4.85 20.17
N ILE A 139 -8.07 4.36 19.28
CA ILE A 139 -7.42 3.05 19.37
C ILE A 139 -5.89 3.27 19.46
N PRO A 140 -5.37 3.68 20.64
CA PRO A 140 -3.97 4.04 20.81
C PRO A 140 -3.00 2.88 20.52
N ASP A 141 -3.47 1.63 20.68
CA ASP A 141 -2.71 0.44 20.36
C ASP A 141 -2.36 0.30 18.88
N CYS A 142 -3.23 0.80 17.98
CA CYS A 142 -2.93 0.83 16.56
C CYS A 142 -2.06 2.05 16.19
N LYS A 143 -2.30 3.20 16.83
CA LYS A 143 -1.55 4.44 16.58
C LYS A 143 -0.05 4.34 16.96
N LYS A 144 0.28 3.57 18.00
CA LYS A 144 1.66 3.39 18.47
C LYS A 144 2.50 2.43 17.62
N LEU A 145 1.89 1.73 16.66
CA LEU A 145 2.61 0.77 15.82
C LEU A 145 3.58 1.49 14.87
N PRO A 146 4.76 0.91 14.61
CA PRO A 146 5.73 1.50 13.69
C PRO A 146 5.14 1.65 12.27
N LYS A 147 5.40 2.81 11.68
CA LYS A 147 5.11 3.11 10.29
C LYS A 147 6.04 2.32 9.37
N GLY A 148 5.56 1.90 8.21
CA GLY A 148 6.30 1.12 7.21
C GLY A 148 6.41 -0.37 7.50
N GLU A 149 5.76 -0.87 8.55
CA GLU A 149 5.75 -2.31 8.87
C GLU A 149 4.49 -3.04 8.38
N GLY A 150 3.50 -2.30 7.87
CA GLY A 150 2.23 -2.88 7.39
C GLY A 150 1.33 -3.42 8.52
N LYS A 151 1.51 -2.93 9.75
CA LYS A 151 0.81 -3.43 10.95
C LYS A 151 -0.41 -2.62 11.37
N ILE A 152 -0.50 -1.36 10.93
CA ILE A 152 -1.58 -0.45 11.36
C ILE A 152 -2.92 -0.87 10.77
N ILE A 153 -2.97 -1.19 9.47
CA ILE A 153 -4.20 -1.64 8.82
C ILE A 153 -4.71 -2.94 9.45
N PRO A 154 -3.88 -3.98 9.65
CA PRO A 154 -4.29 -5.17 10.40
C PRO A 154 -4.88 -4.85 11.78
N CYS A 155 -4.21 -4.00 12.55
CA CYS A 155 -4.70 -3.60 13.86
C CYS A 155 -6.09 -2.93 13.80
N LEU A 156 -6.31 -2.01 12.84
CA LEU A 156 -7.61 -1.36 12.69
C LEU A 156 -8.72 -2.34 12.28
N ILE A 157 -8.39 -3.40 11.53
CA ILE A 157 -9.32 -4.48 11.19
C ILE A 157 -9.64 -5.33 12.43
N ASP A 158 -8.67 -5.63 13.29
CA ASP A 158 -8.94 -6.31 14.57
C ASP A 158 -9.87 -5.49 15.49
N HIS A 159 -9.87 -4.17 15.32
CA HIS A 159 -10.75 -3.23 16.01
C HIS A 159 -11.91 -2.70 15.13
N TYR A 160 -12.32 -3.44 14.09
CA TYR A 160 -13.30 -2.97 13.10
C TYR A 160 -14.61 -2.46 13.73
N GLU A 161 -15.08 -3.09 14.81
CA GLU A 161 -16.29 -2.64 15.53
C GLU A 161 -16.17 -1.22 16.10
N GLN A 162 -14.96 -0.71 16.29
CA GLN A 162 -14.67 0.63 16.79
C GLN A 162 -14.45 1.64 15.67
N VAL A 163 -14.27 1.18 14.42
CA VAL A 163 -14.13 2.00 13.21
C VAL A 163 -15.51 2.45 12.76
N LYS A 164 -15.74 3.77 12.69
CA LYS A 164 -17.07 4.34 12.39
C LYS A 164 -17.03 5.37 11.28
N SER A 165 -15.91 6.04 11.07
CA SER A 165 -15.80 7.07 10.05
C SER A 165 -15.89 6.45 8.64
N LYS A 166 -16.77 7.01 7.81
CA LYS A 166 -16.94 6.58 6.42
C LYS A 166 -15.64 6.64 5.60
N PRO A 167 -14.78 7.68 5.75
CA PRO A 167 -13.48 7.73 5.07
C PRO A 167 -12.58 6.56 5.47
N CYS A 168 -12.48 6.25 6.77
CA CYS A 168 -11.66 5.14 7.23
C CYS A 168 -12.19 3.80 6.73
N LEU A 169 -13.49 3.54 6.85
CA LEU A 169 -14.11 2.31 6.32
C LEU A 169 -13.85 2.15 4.83
N THR A 170 -13.98 3.23 4.05
CA THR A 170 -13.72 3.20 2.61
C THR A 170 -12.24 2.90 2.32
N PHE A 171 -11.34 3.50 3.09
CA PHE A 171 -9.91 3.25 2.95
C PHE A 171 -9.56 1.80 3.32
N LEU A 172 -10.00 1.32 4.48
CA LEU A 172 -9.77 -0.04 4.94
C LEU A 172 -10.33 -1.07 3.96
N ASN A 173 -11.53 -0.86 3.41
CA ASN A 173 -12.10 -1.76 2.40
C ASN A 173 -11.27 -1.81 1.10
N LYS A 174 -10.74 -0.67 0.64
CA LYS A 174 -9.85 -0.63 -0.53
C LYS A 174 -8.50 -1.27 -0.24
N MET A 175 -7.98 -1.06 0.97
CA MET A 175 -6.73 -1.69 1.37
C MET A 175 -6.90 -3.19 1.63
N ALA A 176 -8.09 -3.63 2.06
CA ALA A 176 -8.51 -5.03 2.18
C ALA A 176 -8.23 -5.78 0.87
N SER A 177 -8.86 -5.35 -0.22
CA SER A 177 -8.69 -6.01 -1.52
C SER A 177 -7.23 -5.99 -2.03
N ILE A 178 -6.47 -4.95 -1.70
CA ILE A 178 -5.08 -4.80 -2.16
C ILE A 178 -4.08 -5.59 -1.28
N ILE A 179 -4.28 -5.69 0.03
CA ILE A 179 -3.29 -6.26 0.96
C ILE A 179 -3.70 -7.64 1.48
N PHE A 180 -4.99 -7.91 1.62
CA PHE A 180 -5.53 -9.00 2.44
C PHE A 180 -6.13 -10.17 1.65
N SER A 181 -5.94 -10.18 0.33
CA SER A 181 -6.29 -11.36 -0.47
C SER A 181 -5.55 -12.64 -0.04
N ASP A 182 -4.39 -12.54 0.64
CA ASP A 182 -3.61 -13.71 1.08
C ASP A 182 -3.18 -13.58 2.58
N PHE A 183 -2.62 -14.66 3.17
CA PHE A 183 -2.11 -14.79 4.57
C PHE A 183 -1.13 -13.71 5.08
N HIS A 184 -0.91 -12.65 4.33
CA HIS A 184 -0.15 -11.45 4.69
C HIS A 184 -0.55 -10.85 6.04
N PHE A 185 -1.77 -11.07 6.52
CA PHE A 185 -2.23 -10.61 7.83
C PHE A 185 -1.50 -11.30 9.00
N MET A 186 -0.97 -12.51 8.78
CA MET A 186 -0.23 -13.20 9.84
C MET A 186 1.21 -12.68 9.88
N ASP A 187 1.44 -11.59 10.62
CA ASP A 187 2.79 -11.02 10.88
C ASP A 187 3.79 -12.13 11.24
N PHE A 188 3.36 -13.07 12.08
CA PHE A 188 4.14 -14.26 12.42
C PHE A 188 4.49 -15.12 11.21
N PHE A 189 3.54 -15.43 10.32
CA PHE A 189 3.80 -16.21 9.12
C PHE A 189 4.77 -15.49 8.19
N MET A 190 4.49 -14.22 7.86
CA MET A 190 5.32 -13.43 6.95
C MET A 190 6.74 -13.24 7.49
N LYS A 191 6.90 -12.99 8.78
CA LYS A 191 8.21 -12.89 9.43
C LYS A 191 9.03 -14.18 9.33
N ASN A 192 8.38 -15.34 9.41
CA ASN A 192 9.08 -16.63 9.44
C ASN A 192 9.22 -17.30 8.07
N CYS A 193 8.38 -16.95 7.09
CA CYS A 193 8.33 -17.60 5.78
C CYS A 193 8.72 -16.71 4.59
N SER A 194 8.84 -15.38 4.72
CA SER A 194 9.11 -14.50 3.55
C SER A 194 10.34 -14.92 2.73
N GLN A 195 11.44 -15.29 3.40
CA GLN A 195 12.66 -15.73 2.70
C GLN A 195 12.46 -17.07 1.98
N ASP A 196 11.72 -17.99 2.60
CA ASP A 196 11.38 -19.28 2.00
C ASP A 196 10.47 -19.09 0.77
N ILE A 197 9.49 -18.19 0.85
CA ILE A 197 8.58 -17.87 -0.25
C ILE A 197 9.35 -17.31 -1.46
N GLU A 198 10.27 -16.37 -1.23
CA GLU A 198 11.14 -15.83 -2.28
C GLU A 198 12.02 -16.94 -2.88
N ARG A 199 12.64 -17.77 -2.05
CA ARG A 199 13.54 -18.83 -2.53
C ARG A 199 12.81 -19.91 -3.34
N THR A 200 11.61 -20.30 -2.93
CA THR A 200 10.83 -21.33 -3.63
C THR A 200 9.91 -20.76 -4.70
N GLN A 201 9.91 -19.44 -4.92
CA GLN A 201 9.01 -18.76 -5.85
C GLN A 201 7.54 -19.14 -5.60
N CYS A 202 7.15 -19.24 -4.32
CA CYS A 202 5.82 -19.70 -3.90
C CYS A 202 4.82 -18.57 -3.60
N GLY A 203 5.19 -17.32 -3.87
CA GLY A 203 4.25 -16.20 -3.71
C GLY A 203 3.12 -16.34 -4.74
N ARG A 204 1.87 -16.39 -4.28
CA ARG A 204 0.69 -16.51 -5.14
C ARG A 204 -0.32 -15.47 -4.70
N ILE A 205 -0.99 -14.83 -5.65
CA ILE A 205 -2.14 -13.98 -5.34
C ILE A 205 -3.42 -14.82 -5.39
N GLU A 206 -4.31 -14.60 -4.44
CA GLU A 206 -5.65 -15.18 -4.41
C GLU A 206 -6.66 -14.23 -5.05
N ASN A 207 -7.76 -14.82 -5.52
CA ASN A 207 -8.87 -14.09 -6.11
C ASN A 207 -9.93 -13.89 -5.04
N LEU A 208 -10.64 -12.78 -5.12
CA LEU A 208 -11.88 -12.57 -4.38
C LEU A 208 -13.05 -13.20 -5.15
N GLU A 209 -13.05 -14.52 -5.32
CA GLU A 209 -14.18 -15.20 -5.97
C GLU A 209 -15.47 -15.04 -5.14
N PRO A 210 -16.60 -14.67 -5.76
CA PRO A 210 -17.90 -14.66 -5.10
C PRO A 210 -18.40 -16.11 -4.89
N GLU A 211 -18.21 -16.60 -3.65
CA GLU A 211 -19.05 -17.56 -2.91
C GLU A 211 -19.51 -18.88 -3.56
N SER A 212 -19.06 -19.26 -4.75
CA SER A 212 -19.55 -20.50 -5.38
C SER A 212 -18.42 -21.44 -5.79
N THR A 213 -18.34 -22.52 -5.00
CA THR A 213 -17.59 -23.77 -5.20
C THR A 213 -16.18 -23.84 -4.60
N SER A 214 -16.09 -24.63 -3.53
CA SER A 214 -14.90 -25.03 -2.76
C SER A 214 -14.37 -24.03 -1.72
N SER A 215 -14.77 -24.28 -0.48
CA SER A 215 -14.29 -23.64 0.75
C SER A 215 -12.78 -23.87 1.05
N HIS A 216 -11.93 -24.09 0.05
CA HIS A 216 -10.53 -24.55 0.21
C HIS A 216 -9.51 -23.76 -0.64
N GLN A 217 -9.89 -22.67 -1.29
CA GLN A 217 -8.96 -21.89 -2.11
C GLN A 217 -8.11 -20.87 -1.31
N GLN A 218 -8.43 -20.68 -0.03
CA GLN A 218 -7.59 -19.94 0.91
C GLN A 218 -6.33 -20.74 1.17
N GLY A 219 -5.21 -20.38 0.58
CA GLY A 219 -4.04 -21.23 0.73
C GLY A 219 -2.96 -21.15 -0.31
N LYS A 220 -3.08 -20.47 -1.45
CA LYS A 220 -2.23 -20.79 -2.62
C LYS A 220 -0.73 -20.74 -2.32
N THR A 221 -0.30 -19.72 -1.55
CA THR A 221 1.09 -19.60 -1.06
C THR A 221 1.45 -20.73 -0.10
N ILE A 222 0.60 -21.03 0.89
CA ILE A 222 0.80 -22.10 1.88
C ILE A 222 0.82 -23.48 1.23
N PHE A 223 -0.07 -23.74 0.27
CA PHE A 223 -0.13 -24.96 -0.51
C PHE A 223 1.18 -25.19 -1.27
N CYS A 224 1.66 -24.17 -1.99
CA CYS A 224 2.95 -24.23 -2.68
C CYS A 224 4.10 -24.52 -1.69
N LEU A 225 4.16 -23.80 -0.57
CA LEU A 225 5.18 -24.04 0.46
C LEU A 225 5.14 -25.48 1.01
N ASN A 226 3.96 -26.07 1.18
CA ASN A 226 3.82 -27.45 1.62
C ASN A 226 4.41 -28.46 0.62
N LEU A 227 4.33 -28.19 -0.69
CA LEU A 227 5.03 -29.01 -1.70
C LEU A 227 6.56 -28.96 -1.53
N HIS A 228 7.09 -27.82 -1.08
CA HIS A 228 8.51 -27.62 -0.78
C HIS A 228 8.88 -27.89 0.68
N ARG A 229 7.99 -28.48 1.49
CA ARG A 229 8.12 -28.56 2.96
C ARG A 229 9.49 -29.05 3.41
N LYS A 230 10.11 -30.04 2.74
CA LYS A 230 11.43 -30.57 3.11
C LYS A 230 12.52 -29.50 3.10
N ASN A 231 12.47 -28.59 2.13
CA ASN A 231 13.51 -27.59 1.87
C ASN A 231 13.33 -26.30 2.69
N LEU A 232 12.19 -26.13 3.37
CA LEU A 232 11.90 -24.94 4.17
C LEU A 232 12.72 -24.87 5.46
N THR A 233 12.92 -23.65 5.95
CA THR A 233 13.53 -23.41 7.26
C THR A 233 12.68 -24.00 8.40
N LYS A 234 13.31 -24.28 9.55
CA LYS A 234 12.60 -24.77 10.74
C LYS A 234 11.54 -23.77 11.22
N THR A 235 11.82 -22.48 11.12
CA THR A 235 10.92 -21.39 11.50
C THR A 235 9.70 -21.34 10.58
N CYS A 236 9.88 -21.42 9.26
CA CYS A 236 8.74 -21.45 8.34
C CYS A 236 7.89 -22.72 8.49
N LYS A 237 8.52 -23.89 8.70
CA LYS A 237 7.81 -25.14 8.99
C LYS A 237 6.89 -25.02 10.22
N LYS A 238 7.39 -24.41 11.30
CA LYS A 238 6.59 -24.15 12.52
C LYS A 238 5.47 -23.14 12.25
N ALA A 239 5.74 -22.13 11.43
CA ALA A 239 4.72 -21.17 11.04
C ALA A 239 3.59 -21.81 10.24
N LEU A 240 3.91 -22.66 9.26
CA LEU A 240 2.91 -23.42 8.50
C LEU A 240 2.04 -24.31 9.40
N LEU A 241 2.63 -24.99 10.38
CA LEU A 241 1.88 -25.80 11.35
C LEU A 241 0.93 -24.94 12.18
N ARG A 242 1.40 -23.79 12.67
CA ARG A 242 0.56 -22.86 13.43
C ARG A 242 -0.61 -22.32 12.60
N VAL A 243 -0.42 -22.05 11.31
CA VAL A 243 -1.52 -21.64 10.45
C VAL A 243 -2.55 -22.77 10.32
N ALA A 244 -2.09 -24.01 10.12
CA ALA A 244 -2.98 -25.17 10.02
C ALA A 244 -3.79 -25.40 11.32
N GLU A 245 -3.19 -25.22 12.49
CA GLU A 245 -3.88 -25.29 13.80
C GLU A 245 -4.99 -24.22 13.91
N LEU A 246 -4.68 -22.98 13.53
CA LEU A 246 -5.68 -21.89 13.57
C LEU A 246 -6.83 -22.12 12.58
N GLN A 247 -6.56 -22.77 11.45
CA GLN A 247 -7.58 -23.14 10.47
C GLN A 247 -8.46 -24.31 10.94
N SER A 248 -7.94 -25.23 11.77
CA SER A 248 -8.75 -26.31 12.34
C SER A 248 -9.70 -25.84 13.44
N ASP A 249 -9.33 -24.82 14.21
CA ASP A 249 -10.14 -24.32 15.34
C ASP A 249 -11.36 -23.48 14.89
N ASP A 250 -11.44 -23.07 13.62
CA ASP A 250 -12.53 -22.24 13.09
C ASP A 250 -13.78 -23.07 12.67
N TYR A 251 -13.73 -24.41 12.75
CA TYR A 251 -14.82 -25.31 12.33
C TYR A 251 -16.07 -25.29 13.24
N HIS A 252 -16.08 -24.52 14.35
CA HIS A 252 -17.15 -24.53 15.35
C HIS A 252 -17.95 -23.22 15.51
N LEU A 253 -17.81 -22.21 14.66
CA LEU A 253 -18.50 -20.92 14.84
C LEU A 253 -19.27 -20.46 13.60
N GLY A 254 -20.41 -21.12 13.36
CA GLY A 254 -21.31 -20.89 12.22
C GLY A 254 -22.03 -19.52 12.15
N ASP A 255 -21.97 -18.68 13.19
CA ASP A 255 -22.85 -17.49 13.32
C ASP A 255 -22.14 -16.12 13.38
N LEU A 256 -20.85 -16.03 13.02
CA LEU A 256 -20.10 -14.76 12.91
C LEU A 256 -19.76 -14.38 11.44
N LYS A 257 -20.56 -14.88 10.49
CA LYS A 257 -20.28 -14.83 9.04
C LYS A 257 -20.13 -13.42 8.45
N THR A 258 -20.68 -12.39 9.07
CA THR A 258 -20.70 -11.04 8.47
C THR A 258 -19.54 -10.13 8.89
N LEU A 259 -18.78 -10.47 9.94
CA LEU A 259 -17.59 -9.70 10.37
C LEU A 259 -16.28 -10.50 10.24
N LYS A 260 -16.30 -11.83 10.35
CA LYS A 260 -15.13 -12.68 10.04
C LYS A 260 -14.79 -12.72 8.55
N SER A 261 -15.67 -12.27 7.67
CA SER A 261 -15.37 -12.08 6.25
C SER A 261 -14.22 -11.09 6.02
N PHE A 262 -13.86 -10.22 6.99
CA PHE A 262 -12.69 -9.33 6.91
C PHE A 262 -11.39 -9.96 7.45
N LYS A 263 -11.49 -11.09 8.17
CA LYS A 263 -10.32 -11.77 8.74
C LYS A 263 -9.63 -12.67 7.70
N ILE A 264 -10.33 -12.96 6.59
CA ILE A 264 -9.82 -13.68 5.41
C ILE A 264 -10.46 -13.13 4.10
N ARG A 265 -10.72 -11.82 4.01
CA ARG A 265 -10.81 -11.07 2.73
C ARG A 265 -9.99 -9.79 2.87
#